data_AF-A0A5M3WC28-F1
#
_entry.id   AF-A0A5M3WC28-F1
#
_cell.length_a   1.000
_cell.length_b   1.000
_cell.length_c   1.000
_cell.angle_alpha   90.00
_cell.angle_beta   90.00
_cell.angle_gamma   90.00
#
_symmetry.space_group_name_H-M   'P 1'
#
loop_
_entity.id
_entity.type
_entity.pdbx_description
1 polymer ?
#
loop_
_entity_poly.entity_id
_entity_poly.type
_entity_poly.pdbx_seq_one_letter_code
_entity_poly.pdbx_strand_id
1 'polypeptide(L)'
;MNPQYPQNPQYPQQPQYPAEQATTRYDPQQPQQPQYPGQQGQQPQYQGQQPQYPGQQGHYHVQQPGYPPQQGYPQNAGHPGAPQGPLKTPVTLTITLISALVIAVANVVNGVIYLISGEDLLIDQVKSLGFSEELVEAAMREVDTSIVTGRAVTFIINGLVVGLLLMALRSAKTWARVVLTIFSLGALFTALMALADNLSSLNMILALAVGLAGLTALITVWLPPTNRYATWRKLSGA
;
A
#
# COMPACT_ATOMS: atom_id res chain seq x y z
N MET A 1 -6.38 55.94 -35.59
CA MET A 1 -5.91 56.17 -34.22
C MET A 1 -5.73 54.79 -33.58
N ASN A 2 -4.48 54.37 -33.39
CA ASN A 2 -4.14 53.03 -32.90
C ASN A 2 -3.88 53.13 -31.39
N PRO A 3 -4.54 52.35 -30.52
CA PRO A 3 -4.32 52.41 -29.08
C PRO A 3 -2.94 51.82 -28.72
N GLN A 4 -2.11 52.62 -28.04
CA GLN A 4 -0.87 52.17 -27.42
C GLN A 4 -1.20 51.34 -26.17
N TYR A 5 -0.74 50.09 -26.14
CA TYR A 5 -0.80 49.24 -24.95
C TYR A 5 0.40 49.51 -24.04
N PRO A 6 0.21 49.54 -22.71
CA PRO A 6 1.29 49.75 -21.75
C PRO A 6 2.26 48.56 -21.68
N GLN A 7 3.55 48.89 -21.53
CA GLN A 7 4.67 47.97 -21.37
C GLN A 7 4.55 47.12 -20.09
N ASN A 8 4.84 45.83 -20.24
CA ASN A 8 4.82 44.82 -19.19
C ASN A 8 6.09 44.93 -18.30
N PRO A 9 5.99 44.87 -16.96
CA PRO A 9 7.16 44.91 -16.09
C PRO A 9 8.04 43.65 -16.23
N GLN A 10 9.35 43.87 -16.24
CA GLN A 10 10.38 42.83 -16.29
C GLN A 10 10.39 42.03 -14.99
N TYR A 11 10.18 40.71 -15.09
CA TYR A 11 10.38 39.78 -14.00
C TYR A 11 11.87 39.45 -13.82
N PRO A 12 12.38 39.33 -12.58
CA PRO A 12 13.75 38.92 -12.32
C PRO A 12 13.99 37.46 -12.74
N GLN A 13 15.15 37.22 -13.35
CA GLN A 13 15.58 35.92 -13.87
C GLN A 13 15.83 34.90 -12.74
N GLN A 14 15.36 33.67 -12.95
CA GLN A 14 15.65 32.53 -12.08
C GLN A 14 17.09 32.03 -12.28
N PRO A 15 17.77 31.55 -11.22
CA PRO A 15 19.08 30.93 -11.32
C PRO A 15 19.04 29.61 -12.12
N GLN A 16 19.92 29.55 -13.10
CA GLN A 16 20.12 28.43 -14.02
C GLN A 16 20.92 27.32 -13.31
N TYR A 17 20.29 26.17 -13.04
CA TYR A 17 20.99 24.99 -12.54
C TYR A 17 21.65 24.24 -13.70
N PRO A 18 22.91 23.76 -13.58
CA PRO A 18 23.57 23.02 -14.64
C PRO A 18 22.94 21.63 -14.84
N ALA A 19 22.76 21.27 -16.10
CA ALA A 19 22.43 19.92 -16.53
C ALA A 19 23.71 19.09 -16.58
N GLU A 20 23.79 17.99 -15.83
CA GLU A 20 24.83 16.98 -16.00
C GLU A 20 24.29 15.77 -16.75
N GLN A 21 24.82 15.61 -17.96
CA GLN A 21 24.65 14.50 -18.86
C GLN A 21 25.45 13.29 -18.40
N ALA A 22 24.90 12.11 -18.65
CA ALA A 22 25.59 10.84 -18.52
C ALA A 22 26.74 10.70 -19.53
N THR A 23 27.87 10.12 -19.12
CA THR A 23 28.50 8.92 -19.72
C THR A 23 29.92 8.68 -19.18
N THR A 24 30.37 7.43 -19.31
CA THR A 24 31.73 6.85 -19.21
C THR A 24 32.32 6.44 -17.84
N ARG A 25 32.54 5.11 -17.75
CA ARG A 25 33.46 4.38 -16.86
C ARG A 25 34.83 5.05 -16.78
N TYR A 26 35.31 5.30 -15.57
CA TYR A 26 36.71 5.17 -15.14
C TYR A 26 36.74 5.05 -13.60
N ASP A 27 37.21 3.92 -13.07
CA ASP A 27 37.98 3.85 -11.81
C ASP A 27 39.36 4.45 -12.14
N PRO A 28 40.05 5.24 -11.29
CA PRO A 28 40.30 4.91 -9.88
C PRO A 28 40.33 6.12 -8.90
N GLN A 29 40.54 5.80 -7.62
CA GLN A 29 41.04 6.62 -6.49
C GLN A 29 40.04 7.00 -5.39
N GLN A 30 40.23 6.30 -4.27
CA GLN A 30 39.67 6.53 -2.95
C GLN A 30 40.02 7.91 -2.39
N PRO A 31 39.04 8.64 -1.80
CA PRO A 31 39.33 9.72 -0.87
C PRO A 31 39.74 9.15 0.49
N GLN A 32 40.91 9.58 0.97
CA GLN A 32 41.42 9.33 2.32
C GLN A 32 40.45 9.87 3.38
N GLN A 33 40.12 9.05 4.39
CA GLN A 33 39.38 9.48 5.57
C GLN A 33 40.30 10.24 6.55
N PRO A 34 39.77 11.26 7.27
CA PRO A 34 40.51 11.96 8.32
C PRO A 34 40.81 11.05 9.51
N GLN A 35 42.10 10.98 9.84
CA GLN A 35 42.65 10.21 10.96
C GLN A 35 42.40 10.98 12.27
N TYR A 36 41.49 10.48 13.12
CA TYR A 36 41.28 11.02 14.47
C TYR A 36 42.32 10.41 15.46
N PRO A 37 42.91 11.20 16.37
CA PRO A 37 43.92 10.73 17.31
C PRO A 37 43.32 9.87 18.43
N GLY A 38 44.11 8.88 18.85
CA GLY A 38 43.72 7.79 19.74
C GLY A 38 43.30 8.19 21.16
N GLN A 39 42.33 7.43 21.67
CA GLN A 39 42.20 7.17 23.11
C GLN A 39 42.40 5.67 23.34
N GLN A 40 43.55 5.35 23.94
CA GLN A 40 43.83 4.06 24.57
C GLN A 40 42.95 3.94 25.82
N GLY A 41 41.92 3.11 25.73
CA GLY A 41 41.15 2.61 26.87
C GLY A 41 41.35 1.10 26.99
N GLN A 42 42.00 0.67 28.06
CA GLN A 42 42.34 -0.72 28.37
C GLN A 42 41.09 -1.61 28.44
N GLN A 43 41.10 -2.73 27.72
CA GLN A 43 40.14 -3.83 27.90
C GLN A 43 40.59 -4.75 29.05
N PRO A 44 39.74 -5.04 30.05
CA PRO A 44 39.99 -6.12 31.00
C PRO A 44 39.66 -7.47 30.35
N GLN A 45 40.68 -8.30 30.16
CA GLN A 45 40.56 -9.68 29.72
C GLN A 45 40.10 -10.55 30.89
N TYR A 46 38.80 -10.81 31.00
CA TYR A 46 38.27 -11.79 31.95
C TYR A 46 38.39 -13.21 31.37
N GLN A 47 39.43 -13.91 31.80
CA GLN A 47 39.63 -15.33 31.60
C GLN A 47 38.81 -16.09 32.65
N GLY A 48 37.58 -16.46 32.29
CA GLY A 48 36.71 -17.27 33.16
C GLY A 48 37.09 -18.74 33.14
N GLN A 49 37.73 -19.20 34.22
CA GLN A 49 37.96 -20.62 34.52
C GLN A 49 36.63 -21.37 34.64
N GLN A 50 36.52 -22.51 33.95
CA GLN A 50 35.49 -23.53 34.16
C GLN A 50 35.82 -24.36 35.42
N PRO A 51 34.94 -24.46 36.42
CA PRO A 51 35.02 -25.49 37.45
C PRO A 51 34.21 -26.71 36.99
N GLN A 52 34.89 -27.84 36.84
CA GLN A 52 34.30 -29.17 36.64
C GLN A 52 33.86 -29.71 38.02
N TYR A 53 32.55 -29.90 38.22
CA TYR A 53 32.00 -30.54 39.43
C TYR A 53 31.31 -31.87 39.09
N PRO A 54 31.58 -32.95 39.85
CA PRO A 54 30.91 -34.24 39.69
C PRO A 54 29.66 -34.34 40.59
N GLY A 55 28.60 -34.91 40.01
CA GLY A 55 27.54 -35.72 40.64
C GLY A 55 26.76 -35.16 41.84
N GLN A 56 25.44 -35.00 41.68
CA GLN A 56 24.45 -35.62 42.58
C GLN A 56 23.01 -35.44 42.06
N GLN A 57 22.23 -36.52 42.23
CA GLN A 57 20.79 -36.61 41.99
C GLN A 57 20.02 -35.85 43.08
N GLY A 58 18.93 -35.17 42.71
CA GLY A 58 17.87 -34.82 43.65
C GLY A 58 17.32 -33.39 43.53
N HIS A 59 16.03 -33.33 43.20
CA HIS A 59 15.02 -32.47 43.84
C HIS A 59 14.78 -30.99 43.41
N TYR A 60 13.46 -30.70 43.41
CA TYR A 60 12.70 -29.43 43.45
C TYR A 60 12.67 -28.50 42.23
N HIS A 61 11.48 -28.46 41.61
CA HIS A 61 11.04 -27.42 40.68
C HIS A 61 10.78 -26.11 41.46
N VAL A 62 11.65 -25.12 41.27
CA VAL A 62 11.47 -23.74 41.74
C VAL A 62 10.89 -22.92 40.59
N GLN A 63 9.77 -22.24 40.84
CA GLN A 63 9.16 -21.27 39.93
C GLN A 63 10.13 -20.11 39.66
N GLN A 64 10.48 -19.87 38.39
CA GLN A 64 11.24 -18.70 37.96
C GLN A 64 10.32 -17.48 37.79
N PRO A 65 10.61 -16.33 38.44
CA PRO A 65 9.92 -15.06 38.22
C PRO A 65 10.20 -14.50 36.82
N GLY A 66 9.14 -13.97 36.19
CA GLY A 66 9.15 -13.48 34.82
C GLY A 66 10.12 -12.31 34.56
N TYR A 67 10.88 -12.43 33.48
CA TYR A 67 11.67 -11.34 32.91
C TYR A 67 10.76 -10.32 32.20
N PRO A 68 11.04 -9.00 32.31
CA PRO A 68 10.35 -7.97 31.56
C PRO A 68 10.68 -8.03 30.05
N PRO A 69 9.78 -7.59 29.16
CA PRO A 69 10.01 -7.61 27.72
C PRO A 69 11.13 -6.64 27.32
N GLN A 70 12.18 -7.18 26.69
CA GLN A 70 13.27 -6.37 26.14
C GLN A 70 12.76 -5.46 25.02
N GLN A 71 12.88 -4.15 25.25
CA GLN A 71 12.75 -3.08 24.29
C GLN A 71 13.72 -3.27 23.12
N GLY A 72 13.20 -3.17 21.89
CA GLY A 72 13.93 -3.39 20.66
C GLY A 72 15.08 -2.39 20.48
N TYR A 73 16.30 -2.92 20.38
CA TYR A 73 17.47 -2.13 20.03
C TYR A 73 17.44 -1.69 18.56
N PRO A 74 17.91 -0.47 18.25
CA PRO A 74 18.12 -0.03 16.88
C PRO A 74 19.21 -0.88 16.22
N GLN A 75 18.87 -1.44 15.06
CA GLN A 75 19.72 -2.38 14.32
C GLN A 75 20.90 -1.62 13.69
N ASN A 76 22.09 -1.91 14.21
CA ASN A 76 23.35 -1.28 13.83
C ASN A 76 23.72 -1.59 12.36
N ALA A 77 24.01 -0.56 11.56
CA ALA A 77 24.12 -0.62 10.10
C ALA A 77 25.46 -1.16 9.55
N GLY A 78 26.07 -2.17 10.20
CA GLY A 78 27.47 -2.53 9.92
C GLY A 78 27.81 -4.01 9.76
N HIS A 79 26.86 -4.95 9.94
CA HIS A 79 27.16 -6.38 9.82
C HIS A 79 26.38 -7.00 8.65
N PRO A 80 27.04 -7.73 7.72
CA PRO A 80 26.36 -8.58 6.77
C PRO A 80 25.58 -9.62 7.57
N GLY A 81 24.26 -9.44 7.65
CA GLY A 81 23.40 -10.34 8.40
C GLY A 81 23.56 -11.76 7.90
N ALA A 82 23.72 -12.71 8.81
CA ALA A 82 23.71 -14.14 8.49
C ALA A 82 22.49 -14.49 7.60
N PRO A 83 22.59 -15.47 6.69
CA PRO A 83 21.51 -15.84 5.79
C PRO A 83 20.23 -16.12 6.59
N GLN A 84 19.25 -15.23 6.50
CA GLN A 84 17.96 -15.44 7.13
C GLN A 84 17.24 -16.55 6.35
N GLY A 85 17.06 -17.70 6.99
CA GLY A 85 16.32 -18.82 6.42
C GLY A 85 14.89 -18.45 5.98
N PRO A 86 14.21 -19.33 5.23
CA PRO A 86 12.88 -19.06 4.67
C PRO A 86 11.88 -18.59 5.72
N LEU A 87 11.45 -17.33 5.62
CA LEU A 87 10.40 -16.79 6.49
C LEU A 87 9.04 -17.30 6.01
N LYS A 88 8.24 -17.86 6.93
CA LYS A 88 6.85 -18.24 6.64
C LYS A 88 6.06 -17.00 6.21
N THR A 89 5.23 -17.15 5.18
CA THR A 89 4.33 -16.07 4.73
C THR A 89 3.42 -15.63 5.87
N PRO A 90 3.39 -14.33 6.22
CA PRO A 90 2.57 -13.85 7.32
C PRO A 90 1.09 -13.90 6.94
N VAL A 91 0.24 -14.22 7.91
CA VAL A 91 -1.23 -14.28 7.73
C VAL A 91 -1.78 -12.94 7.24
N THR A 92 -1.19 -11.82 7.67
CA THR A 92 -1.58 -10.48 7.24
C THR A 92 -1.43 -10.29 5.72
N LEU A 93 -0.40 -10.87 5.09
CA LEU A 93 -0.24 -10.82 3.64
C LEU A 93 -1.32 -11.64 2.94
N THR A 94 -1.67 -12.81 3.48
CA THR A 94 -2.77 -13.63 2.95
C THR A 94 -4.09 -12.87 3.02
N ILE A 95 -4.37 -12.19 4.13
CA ILE A 95 -5.56 -11.34 4.28
C ILE A 95 -5.54 -10.21 3.24
N THR A 96 -4.42 -9.50 3.07
CA THR A 96 -4.28 -8.47 2.03
C THR A 96 -4.59 -9.01 0.64
N LEU A 97 -4.10 -10.20 0.30
CA LEU A 97 -4.34 -10.83 -1.00
C LEU A 97 -5.82 -11.20 -1.19
N ILE A 98 -6.46 -11.75 -0.16
CA ILE A 98 -7.90 -12.07 -0.20
C ILE A 98 -8.72 -10.79 -0.35
N SER A 99 -8.40 -9.74 0.42
CA SER A 99 -9.08 -8.45 0.31
C SER A 99 -8.91 -7.83 -1.07
N ALA A 100 -7.70 -7.82 -1.63
CA ALA A 100 -7.47 -7.35 -2.99
C ALA A 100 -8.25 -8.16 -4.03
N LEU A 101 -8.36 -9.48 -3.85
CA LEU A 101 -9.17 -10.33 -4.73
C LEU A 101 -10.67 -9.99 -4.64
N VAL A 102 -11.19 -9.76 -3.44
CA VAL A 102 -12.59 -9.34 -3.25
C VAL A 102 -12.85 -7.99 -3.92
N ILE A 103 -11.97 -7.00 -3.74
CA ILE A 103 -12.06 -5.70 -4.42
C ILE A 103 -12.07 -5.90 -5.93
N ALA A 104 -11.14 -6.70 -6.46
CA ALA A 104 -11.02 -6.94 -7.90
C ALA A 104 -12.30 -7.54 -8.49
N VAL A 105 -12.80 -8.63 -7.90
CA VAL A 105 -13.99 -9.33 -8.40
C VAL A 105 -15.24 -8.47 -8.24
N ALA A 106 -15.45 -7.88 -7.08
CA ALA A 106 -16.66 -7.10 -6.81
C ALA A 106 -16.73 -5.82 -7.67
N ASN A 107 -15.60 -5.15 -7.91
CA ASN A 107 -15.56 -4.01 -8.83
C ASN A 107 -15.83 -4.41 -10.28
N VAL A 108 -15.27 -5.52 -10.77
CA VAL A 108 -15.59 -6.00 -12.13
C VAL A 108 -17.07 -6.35 -12.25
N VAL A 109 -17.64 -7.07 -11.27
CA VAL A 109 -19.06 -7.42 -11.25
C VAL A 109 -19.95 -6.18 -11.22
N ASN A 110 -19.66 -5.21 -10.33
CA ASN A 110 -20.38 -3.94 -10.28
C ASN A 110 -20.32 -3.23 -11.63
N GLY A 111 -19.14 -3.12 -12.23
CA GLY A 111 -18.99 -2.46 -13.52
C GLY A 111 -19.78 -3.15 -14.63
N VAL A 112 -19.82 -4.49 -14.66
CA VAL A 112 -20.66 -5.24 -15.60
C VAL A 112 -22.16 -4.99 -15.35
N ILE A 113 -22.60 -4.97 -14.09
CA ILE A 113 -23.99 -4.64 -13.74
C ILE A 113 -24.36 -3.23 -14.24
N TYR A 114 -23.48 -2.25 -14.06
CA TYR A 114 -23.69 -0.90 -14.57
C TYR A 114 -23.73 -0.84 -16.11
N LEU A 115 -22.94 -1.65 -16.82
CA LEU A 115 -23.02 -1.72 -18.29
C LEU A 115 -24.35 -2.29 -18.79
N ILE A 116 -24.91 -3.27 -18.07
CA ILE A 116 -26.12 -3.97 -18.52
C ILE A 116 -27.40 -3.27 -18.05
N SER A 117 -27.38 -2.73 -16.84
CA SER A 117 -28.58 -2.25 -16.14
C SER A 117 -28.45 -0.82 -15.61
N GLY A 118 -27.41 -0.09 -16.01
CA GLY A 118 -27.12 1.22 -15.42
C GLY A 118 -28.17 2.29 -15.72
N GLU A 119 -28.84 2.24 -16.88
CA GLU A 119 -29.95 3.15 -17.21
C GLU A 119 -31.16 2.89 -16.31
N ASP A 120 -31.56 1.63 -16.16
CA ASP A 120 -32.65 1.23 -15.27
C ASP A 120 -32.37 1.63 -13.82
N LEU A 121 -31.12 1.44 -13.36
CA LEU A 121 -30.70 1.84 -12.01
C LEU A 121 -30.78 3.36 -11.80
N LEU A 122 -30.45 4.17 -12.81
CA LEU A 122 -30.62 5.63 -12.73
C LEU A 122 -32.10 6.01 -12.69
N ILE A 123 -32.94 5.39 -13.51
CA ILE A 123 -34.40 5.63 -13.51
C ILE A 123 -34.99 5.32 -12.14
N ASP A 124 -34.67 4.15 -11.57
CA ASP A 124 -35.12 3.75 -10.24
C ASP A 124 -34.61 4.72 -9.16
N GLN A 125 -33.36 5.17 -9.28
CA GLN A 125 -32.79 6.15 -8.36
C GLN A 125 -33.54 7.49 -8.41
N VAL A 126 -33.80 8.04 -9.60
CA VAL A 126 -34.54 9.30 -9.75
C VAL A 126 -36.00 9.14 -9.29
N LYS A 127 -36.65 8.01 -9.60
CA LYS A 127 -38.00 7.71 -9.10
C LYS A 127 -38.05 7.66 -7.57
N SER A 128 -37.01 7.10 -6.92
CA SER A 128 -36.93 7.03 -5.45
C SER A 128 -36.85 8.41 -4.77
N LEU A 129 -36.42 9.45 -5.51
CA LEU A 129 -36.39 10.84 -5.04
C LEU A 129 -37.77 11.53 -5.13
N GLY A 130 -38.81 10.84 -5.62
CA GLY A 130 -40.17 11.35 -5.69
C GLY A 130 -40.52 12.11 -6.97
N PHE A 131 -39.69 12.04 -8.01
CA PHE A 131 -39.98 12.65 -9.30
C PHE A 131 -41.04 11.83 -10.07
N SER A 132 -41.90 12.53 -10.83
CA SER A 132 -42.89 11.89 -11.69
C SER A 132 -42.24 11.18 -12.87
N GLU A 133 -42.87 10.09 -13.34
CA GLU A 133 -42.34 9.27 -14.44
C GLU A 133 -42.10 10.09 -15.72
N GLU A 134 -43.00 11.02 -16.06
CA GLU A 134 -42.82 11.93 -17.20
C GLU A 134 -41.59 12.83 -17.08
N LEU A 135 -41.27 13.31 -15.87
CA LEU A 135 -40.09 14.14 -15.64
C LEU A 135 -38.81 13.31 -15.73
N VAL A 136 -38.83 12.07 -15.24
CA VAL A 136 -37.70 11.14 -15.36
C VAL A 136 -37.45 10.80 -16.82
N GLU A 137 -38.48 10.50 -17.60
CA GLU A 137 -38.33 10.22 -19.03
C GLU A 137 -37.80 11.44 -19.80
N ALA A 138 -38.29 12.64 -19.49
CA ALA A 138 -37.80 13.88 -20.10
C ALA A 138 -36.32 14.12 -19.77
N ALA A 139 -35.93 13.92 -18.50
CA ALA A 139 -34.54 14.03 -18.07
C ALA A 139 -33.66 12.96 -18.74
N MET A 140 -34.10 11.71 -18.81
CA MET A 140 -33.34 10.62 -19.40
C MET A 140 -33.12 10.78 -20.91
N ARG A 141 -34.01 11.49 -21.63
CA ARG A 141 -33.78 11.87 -23.04
C ARG A 141 -32.64 12.85 -23.21
N GLU A 142 -32.33 13.63 -22.18
CA GLU A 142 -31.23 14.60 -22.16
C GLU A 142 -29.97 14.05 -21.48
N VAL A 143 -30.09 12.99 -20.67
CA VAL A 143 -28.95 12.36 -19.99
C VAL A 143 -28.05 11.68 -21.02
N ASP A 144 -26.82 12.17 -21.08
CA ASP A 144 -25.75 11.52 -21.82
C ASP A 144 -25.38 10.19 -21.14
N THR A 145 -25.62 9.09 -21.86
CA THR A 145 -25.25 7.71 -21.48
C THR A 145 -23.76 7.56 -21.11
N SER A 146 -22.93 8.57 -21.44
CA SER A 146 -21.54 8.67 -21.04
C SER A 146 -21.32 8.60 -19.52
N ILE A 147 -22.26 9.08 -18.70
CA ILE A 147 -22.11 9.05 -17.23
C ILE A 147 -22.17 7.61 -16.70
N VAL A 148 -23.18 6.84 -17.11
CA VAL A 148 -23.35 5.43 -16.72
C VAL A 148 -22.15 4.62 -17.20
N THR A 149 -21.81 4.78 -18.48
CA THR A 149 -20.68 4.10 -19.10
C THR A 149 -19.36 4.45 -18.40
N GLY A 150 -19.16 5.72 -18.04
CA GLY A 150 -17.97 6.19 -17.32
C GLY A 150 -17.82 5.55 -15.93
N ARG A 151 -18.92 5.44 -15.16
CA ARG A 151 -18.91 4.75 -13.86
C ARG A 151 -18.59 3.27 -14.04
N ALA A 152 -19.24 2.62 -15.01
CA ALA A 152 -19.03 1.21 -15.31
C ALA A 152 -17.57 0.90 -15.67
N VAL A 153 -16.99 1.69 -16.57
CA VAL A 153 -15.59 1.58 -16.99
C VAL A 153 -14.64 1.83 -15.81
N THR A 154 -14.94 2.81 -14.94
CA THR A 154 -14.12 3.08 -13.75
C THR A 154 -14.07 1.87 -12.82
N PHE A 155 -15.21 1.23 -12.55
CA PHE A 155 -15.26 0.01 -11.74
C PHE A 155 -14.47 -1.13 -12.38
N ILE A 156 -14.65 -1.38 -13.68
CA ILE A 156 -13.94 -2.44 -14.39
C ILE A 156 -12.43 -2.20 -14.36
N ILE A 157 -11.97 -1.00 -14.71
CA ILE A 157 -10.54 -0.66 -14.72
C ILE A 157 -9.95 -0.80 -13.32
N ASN A 158 -10.62 -0.28 -12.29
CA ASN A 158 -10.15 -0.42 -10.92
C ASN A 158 -10.02 -1.90 -10.53
N GLY A 159 -11.05 -2.70 -10.80
CA GLY A 159 -11.05 -4.13 -10.50
C GLY A 159 -9.95 -4.90 -11.23
N LEU A 160 -9.74 -4.62 -12.52
CA LEU A 160 -8.68 -5.22 -13.32
C LEU A 160 -7.29 -4.83 -12.82
N VAL A 161 -7.04 -3.55 -12.53
CA VAL A 161 -5.75 -3.10 -12.01
C VAL A 161 -5.44 -3.77 -10.67
N VAL A 162 -6.41 -3.79 -9.74
CA VAL A 162 -6.23 -4.47 -8.44
C VAL A 162 -6.01 -5.98 -8.63
N GLY A 163 -6.72 -6.62 -9.56
CA GLY A 163 -6.53 -8.02 -9.90
C GLY A 163 -5.13 -8.32 -10.43
N LEU A 164 -4.60 -7.47 -11.32
CA LEU A 164 -3.22 -7.59 -11.83
C LEU A 164 -2.17 -7.40 -10.72
N LEU A 165 -2.45 -6.58 -9.71
CA LEU A 165 -1.56 -6.39 -8.57
C LEU A 165 -1.41 -7.64 -7.70
N LEU A 166 -2.33 -8.61 -7.75
CA LEU A 166 -2.24 -9.83 -6.92
C LEU A 166 -0.91 -10.58 -7.11
N MET A 167 -0.42 -10.67 -8.34
CA MET A 167 0.87 -11.31 -8.64
C MET A 167 2.05 -10.54 -8.04
N ALA A 168 2.01 -9.20 -8.12
CA ALA A 168 3.04 -8.32 -7.58
C ALA A 168 3.02 -8.27 -6.04
N LEU A 169 1.83 -8.31 -5.43
CA LEU A 169 1.61 -8.38 -3.98
C LEU A 169 2.07 -9.71 -3.40
N ARG A 170 1.87 -10.84 -4.11
CA ARG A 170 2.38 -12.15 -3.71
C ARG A 170 3.91 -12.16 -3.60
N SER A 171 4.56 -11.38 -4.45
CA SER A 171 6.01 -11.16 -4.41
C SER A 171 6.47 -10.18 -3.32
N ALA A 172 5.53 -9.61 -2.56
CA ALA A 172 5.74 -8.61 -1.52
C ALA A 172 6.47 -7.33 -1.99
N LYS A 173 6.31 -6.95 -3.28
CA LYS A 173 6.95 -5.76 -3.84
C LYS A 173 6.40 -4.48 -3.20
N THR A 174 7.26 -3.57 -2.75
CA THR A 174 6.87 -2.32 -2.09
C THR A 174 6.01 -1.43 -2.98
N TRP A 175 6.32 -1.31 -4.27
CA TRP A 175 5.54 -0.49 -5.20
C TRP A 175 4.09 -0.99 -5.32
N ALA A 176 3.86 -2.30 -5.30
CA ALA A 176 2.53 -2.87 -5.42
C ALA A 176 1.64 -2.51 -4.21
N ARG A 177 2.24 -2.32 -3.03
CA ARG A 177 1.53 -1.88 -1.81
C ARG A 177 1.06 -0.43 -1.90
N VAL A 178 1.91 0.44 -2.46
CA VAL A 178 1.58 1.84 -2.68
C VAL A 178 0.44 1.94 -3.70
N VAL A 179 0.53 1.23 -4.81
CA VAL A 179 -0.54 1.20 -5.83
C VAL A 179 -1.83 0.62 -5.23
N LEU A 180 -1.75 -0.50 -4.49
CA LEU A 180 -2.94 -1.07 -3.82
C LEU A 180 -3.59 -0.06 -2.87
N THR A 181 -2.80 0.74 -2.15
CA THR A 181 -3.32 1.75 -1.22
C THR A 181 -4.13 2.82 -1.96
N ILE A 182 -3.61 3.33 -3.07
CA ILE A 182 -4.30 4.33 -3.91
C ILE A 182 -5.61 3.76 -4.45
N PHE A 183 -5.57 2.55 -5.02
CA PHE A 183 -6.77 1.92 -5.58
C PHE A 183 -7.78 1.48 -4.51
N SER A 184 -7.33 1.08 -3.32
CA SER A 184 -8.20 0.75 -2.18
C SER A 184 -8.91 1.99 -1.64
N LEU A 185 -8.24 3.15 -1.62
CA LEU A 185 -8.88 4.42 -1.25
C LEU A 185 -9.93 4.83 -2.30
N GLY A 186 -9.61 4.70 -3.59
CA GLY A 186 -10.58 4.91 -4.66
C GLY A 186 -11.78 3.97 -4.54
N ALA A 187 -11.53 2.68 -4.31
CA ALA A 187 -12.56 1.67 -4.11
C ALA A 187 -13.45 1.97 -2.89
N LEU A 188 -12.85 2.40 -1.78
CA LEU A 188 -13.58 2.81 -0.58
C LEU A 188 -14.46 4.03 -0.86
N PHE A 189 -13.94 5.04 -1.55
CA PHE A 189 -14.71 6.21 -1.96
C PHE A 189 -15.89 5.83 -2.86
N THR A 190 -15.65 4.98 -3.87
CA THR A 190 -16.73 4.50 -4.76
C THR A 190 -17.76 3.66 -4.01
N ALA A 191 -17.34 2.86 -3.03
CA ALA A 191 -18.25 2.08 -2.20
C ALA A 191 -19.15 2.97 -1.34
N LEU A 192 -18.59 4.04 -0.74
CA LEU A 192 -19.38 5.01 0.02
C LEU A 192 -20.39 5.74 -0.86
N MET A 193 -20.00 6.13 -2.08
CA MET A 193 -20.92 6.72 -3.05
C MET A 193 -22.03 5.74 -3.44
N ALA A 194 -21.70 4.47 -3.73
CA ALA A 194 -22.71 3.47 -4.06
C ALA A 194 -23.69 3.19 -2.91
N LEU A 195 -23.22 3.30 -1.66
CA LEU A 195 -24.08 3.20 -0.47
C LEU A 195 -25.01 4.41 -0.33
N ALA A 196 -24.53 5.61 -0.68
CA ALA A 196 -25.35 6.82 -0.67
C ALA A 196 -26.43 6.81 -1.77
N ASP A 197 -26.15 6.17 -2.90
CA ASP A 197 -27.08 6.05 -4.04
C ASP A 197 -28.28 5.11 -3.76
N ASN A 198 -28.31 4.41 -2.62
CA ASN A 198 -29.40 3.55 -2.14
C ASN A 198 -29.97 2.59 -3.21
N LEU A 199 -29.07 2.01 -4.00
CA LEU A 199 -29.38 1.09 -5.10
C LEU A 199 -29.88 -0.28 -4.61
N SER A 200 -30.17 -1.18 -5.56
CA SER A 200 -30.59 -2.56 -5.29
C SER A 200 -29.77 -3.26 -4.18
N SER A 201 -30.41 -4.17 -3.45
CA SER A 201 -29.77 -4.90 -2.34
C SER A 201 -28.46 -5.59 -2.73
N LEU A 202 -28.35 -6.06 -3.98
CA LEU A 202 -27.12 -6.66 -4.51
C LEU A 202 -25.99 -5.64 -4.59
N ASN A 203 -26.24 -4.45 -5.15
CA ASN A 203 -25.25 -3.38 -5.24
C ASN A 203 -24.80 -2.92 -3.86
N MET A 204 -25.72 -2.85 -2.89
CA MET A 204 -25.41 -2.53 -1.51
C MET A 204 -24.44 -3.56 -0.88
N ILE A 205 -24.71 -4.86 -1.06
CA ILE A 205 -23.85 -5.94 -0.57
C ILE A 205 -22.46 -5.87 -1.21
N LEU A 206 -22.40 -5.66 -2.54
CA LEU A 206 -21.14 -5.53 -3.27
C LEU A 206 -20.35 -4.30 -2.81
N ALA A 207 -21.01 -3.16 -2.61
CA ALA A 207 -20.40 -1.94 -2.09
C ALA A 207 -19.83 -2.15 -0.68
N LEU A 208 -20.58 -2.80 0.22
CA LEU A 208 -20.08 -3.16 1.56
C LEU A 208 -18.89 -4.09 1.48
N ALA A 209 -18.93 -5.11 0.62
CA ALA A 209 -17.81 -6.03 0.42
C ALA A 209 -16.55 -5.30 -0.05
N VAL A 210 -16.68 -4.40 -1.03
CA VAL A 210 -15.57 -3.57 -1.53
C VAL A 210 -15.06 -2.62 -0.45
N GLY A 211 -15.95 -1.94 0.29
CA GLY A 211 -15.58 -1.00 1.34
C GLY A 211 -14.82 -1.67 2.48
N LEU A 212 -15.33 -2.80 2.99
CA LEU A 212 -14.69 -3.58 4.05
C LEU A 212 -13.37 -4.20 3.58
N ALA A 213 -13.33 -4.75 2.37
CA ALA A 213 -12.10 -5.29 1.80
C ALA A 213 -11.06 -4.19 1.55
N GLY A 214 -11.47 -3.02 1.05
CA GLY A 214 -10.61 -1.85 0.87
C GLY A 214 -9.99 -1.39 2.18
N LEU A 215 -10.79 -1.26 3.24
CA LEU A 215 -10.30 -0.90 4.57
C LEU A 215 -9.35 -1.96 5.14
N THR A 216 -9.70 -3.24 5.00
CA THR A 216 -8.87 -4.36 5.47
C THR A 216 -7.54 -4.42 4.74
N ALA A 217 -7.54 -4.24 3.41
CA ALA A 217 -6.34 -4.18 2.59
C ALA A 217 -5.45 -3.00 3.01
N LEU A 218 -6.05 -1.82 3.22
CA LEU A 218 -5.35 -0.60 3.64
C LEU A 218 -4.60 -0.78 4.96
N ILE A 219 -5.21 -1.47 5.92
CA ILE A 219 -4.58 -1.73 7.23
C ILE A 219 -3.53 -2.83 7.10
N THR A 220 -3.91 -3.99 6.56
CA THR A 220 -3.09 -5.21 6.59
C THR A 220 -1.84 -5.14 5.73
N VAL A 221 -1.87 -4.34 4.65
CA VAL A 221 -0.72 -4.19 3.74
C VAL A 221 0.47 -3.49 4.43
N TRP A 222 0.20 -2.63 5.42
CA TRP A 222 1.21 -1.85 6.14
C TRP A 222 1.54 -2.41 7.53
N LEU A 223 0.91 -3.50 7.97
CA LEU A 223 1.19 -4.09 9.27
C LEU A 223 2.65 -4.62 9.37
N PRO A 224 3.26 -4.57 10.58
CA PRO A 224 4.66 -4.98 10.78
C PRO A 224 5.04 -6.36 10.23
N PRO A 225 4.21 -7.42 10.36
CA PRO A 225 4.54 -8.73 9.79
C PRO A 225 4.69 -8.69 8.26
N THR A 226 3.82 -7.95 7.58
CA THR A 226 3.84 -7.77 6.12
C THR A 226 5.10 -7.01 5.70
N ASN A 227 5.52 -5.98 6.46
CA ASN A 227 6.75 -5.22 6.19
C ASN A 227 8.01 -6.06 6.42
N ARG A 228 8.08 -6.81 7.52
CA ARG A 228 9.22 -7.71 7.79
C ARG A 228 9.39 -8.75 6.67
N TYR A 229 8.29 -9.33 6.19
CA TYR A 229 8.33 -10.28 5.09
C TYR A 229 8.81 -9.66 3.76
N ALA A 230 8.38 -8.44 3.44
CA ALA A 230 8.90 -7.72 2.26
C ALA A 230 10.40 -7.44 2.35
N THR A 231 10.87 -6.97 3.50
CA THR A 231 12.29 -6.70 3.72
C THR A 231 13.10 -7.98 3.57
N TRP A 232 12.64 -9.09 4.16
CA TRP A 232 13.29 -10.38 3.99
C TRP A 232 13.37 -10.81 2.52
N ARG A 233 12.27 -10.76 1.76
CA ARG A 233 12.25 -11.06 0.31
C ARG A 233 13.26 -10.22 -0.48
N LYS A 234 13.34 -8.91 -0.17
CA LYS A 234 14.28 -7.98 -0.81
C LYS A 234 15.73 -8.37 -0.53
N LEU A 235 16.03 -8.81 0.69
CA LEU A 235 17.37 -9.23 1.10
C LEU A 235 17.74 -10.62 0.59
N SER A 236 16.77 -11.52 0.44
CA SER A 236 17.01 -12.90 -0.02
C SER A 236 17.06 -13.06 -1.54
N GLY A 237 16.76 -12.01 -2.31
CA GLY A 237 16.77 -12.06 -3.78
C GLY A 237 15.67 -12.93 -4.38
N ALA A 238 14.63 -13.22 -3.60
CA ALA A 238 13.51 -14.11 -3.97
C ALA A 238 12.31 -13.37 -4.59
#